data_AF-A0A3E0AZS0-F1
#
_entry.id   AF-A0A3E0AZS0-F1
#
_cell.length_a   1.000
_cell.length_b   1.000
_cell.length_c   1.000
_cell.angle_alpha   90.00
_cell.angle_beta   90.00
_cell.angle_gamma   90.00
#
_symmetry.space_group_name_H-M   'P 1'
#
loop_
_entity.id
_entity.type
_entity.pdbx_description
1 polymer ?
#
loop_
_entity_poly.entity_id
_entity_poly.type
_entity_poly.pdbx_seq_one_letter_code
_entity_poly.pdbx_strand_id
1 'polypeptide(L)'
;MLGISRASYYKWLHRKPAQYENRDQSLMTMMLETYNALDGIYGYRRMTIYLNHFRQAKVNHKHVYRLMKMMNLKSVIRRKKRRYKTVKPDYIAANILNREFHAAKPMQKLVTDITEFSTTDGR
;
A
#
# COMPACT_ATOMS: atom_id res chain seq x y z
N MET A 1 7.18 -47.67 -10.15
CA MET A 1 7.93 -47.43 -8.89
C MET A 1 8.67 -46.10 -8.99
N LEU A 2 8.66 -45.27 -7.95
CA LEU A 2 9.20 -43.89 -7.95
C LEU A 2 10.74 -43.77 -8.03
N GLY A 3 11.50 -44.84 -8.30
CA GLY A 3 12.97 -44.77 -8.50
C GLY A 3 13.81 -44.37 -7.29
N ILE A 4 13.20 -44.21 -6.10
CA ILE A 4 13.89 -43.80 -4.87
C ILE A 4 14.16 -45.03 -3.99
N SER A 5 15.37 -45.13 -3.42
CA SER A 5 15.71 -46.20 -2.48
C SER A 5 14.85 -46.13 -1.21
N ARG A 6 14.47 -47.29 -0.68
CA ARG A 6 13.66 -47.38 0.56
C ARG A 6 14.36 -46.72 1.74
N ALA A 7 15.68 -46.85 1.85
CA ALA A 7 16.48 -46.20 2.88
C ALA A 7 16.44 -44.66 2.78
N SER A 8 16.53 -44.11 1.56
CA SER A 8 16.42 -42.66 1.34
C SER A 8 15.03 -42.12 1.72
N TYR A 9 13.97 -42.88 1.43
CA TYR A 9 12.59 -42.53 1.81
C TYR A 9 12.44 -42.42 3.33
N TYR A 10 12.83 -43.44 4.09
CA TYR A 10 12.70 -43.42 5.56
C TYR A 10 13.67 -42.41 6.21
N LYS A 11 14.84 -42.17 5.62
CA LYS A 11 15.76 -41.10 6.07
C LYS A 11 15.12 -39.72 5.94
N TRP A 12 14.40 -39.46 4.84
CA TRP A 12 13.64 -38.22 4.67
C TRP A 12 12.45 -38.15 5.64
N LEU A 13 11.71 -39.25 5.80
CA LEU A 13 10.53 -39.34 6.66
C LEU A 13 10.84 -39.02 8.12
N HIS A 14 11.98 -39.50 8.65
CA HIS A 14 12.38 -39.31 10.04
C HIS A 14 13.36 -38.14 10.25
N ARG A 15 13.58 -37.33 9.21
CA ARG A 15 14.47 -36.16 9.31
C ARG A 15 13.86 -35.13 10.26
N LYS A 16 14.65 -34.71 11.25
CA LYS A 16 14.31 -33.55 12.09
C LYS A 16 14.62 -32.25 11.35
N PRO A 17 13.76 -31.23 11.43
CA PRO A 17 14.02 -29.94 10.80
C PRO A 17 15.27 -29.31 11.42
N ALA A 18 16.08 -28.69 10.56
CA ALA A 18 17.27 -27.99 11.01
C ALA A 18 16.88 -26.66 11.69
N GLN A 19 17.77 -26.11 12.53
CA GLN A 19 17.49 -24.85 13.24
C GLN A 19 17.11 -23.70 12.30
N TYR A 20 17.71 -23.63 11.10
CA TYR A 20 17.38 -22.62 10.11
C TYR A 20 15.95 -22.78 9.57
N GLU A 21 15.44 -24.01 9.42
CA GLU A 21 14.06 -24.26 8.95
C GLU A 21 13.05 -23.81 10.00
N ASN A 22 13.33 -24.09 11.27
CA ASN A 22 12.49 -23.60 12.36
C ASN A 22 12.47 -22.07 12.41
N ARG A 23 13.61 -21.42 12.16
CA ARG A 23 13.69 -19.95 12.09
C ARG A 23 12.92 -19.41 10.89
N ASP A 24 13.04 -20.02 9.72
CA ASP A 24 12.29 -19.64 8.53
C ASP A 24 10.78 -19.77 8.77
N GLN A 25 10.35 -20.85 9.41
CA GLN A 25 8.95 -21.11 9.72
C GLN A 25 8.38 -20.09 10.72
N SER A 26 9.14 -19.75 11.77
CA SER A 26 8.79 -18.66 12.69
C SER A 26 8.67 -17.31 11.96
N LEU A 27 9.58 -17.04 11.03
CA LEU A 27 9.56 -15.81 10.24
C LEU A 27 8.38 -15.75 9.26
N MET A 28 8.02 -16.90 8.65
CA MET A 28 6.83 -17.02 7.81
C MET A 28 5.55 -16.72 8.61
N THR A 29 5.43 -17.23 9.84
CA THR A 29 4.28 -16.94 10.71
C THR A 29 4.18 -15.44 11.01
N MET A 30 5.29 -14.80 11.41
CA MET A 30 5.32 -13.35 11.66
C MET A 30 4.95 -12.53 10.41
N MET A 31 5.40 -12.96 9.23
CA MET A 31 5.03 -12.31 7.97
C MET A 31 3.53 -12.41 7.69
N LEU A 32 2.94 -13.58 7.92
CA LEU A 32 1.51 -13.83 7.68
C LEU A 32 0.64 -12.99 8.62
N GLU A 33 0.97 -12.95 9.91
CA GLU A 33 0.29 -12.09 10.89
C GLU A 33 0.34 -10.62 10.49
N THR A 34 1.53 -10.14 10.14
CA THR A 34 1.74 -8.75 9.72
C THR A 34 0.99 -8.43 8.42
N TYR A 35 0.99 -9.37 7.48
CA TYR A 35 0.30 -9.23 6.20
C TYR A 35 -1.22 -9.12 6.39
N ASN A 36 -1.80 -9.98 7.23
CA ASN A 36 -3.23 -9.98 7.52
C ASN A 36 -3.65 -8.74 8.33
N ALA A 37 -2.85 -8.30 9.30
CA ALA A 37 -3.12 -7.10 10.08
C ALA A 37 -3.12 -5.80 9.26
N LEU A 38 -2.50 -5.83 8.08
CA LEU A 38 -2.32 -4.66 7.21
C LEU A 38 -2.96 -4.86 5.83
N ASP A 39 -3.90 -5.80 5.69
CA ASP A 39 -4.63 -6.10 4.44
C ASP A 39 -3.71 -6.26 3.21
N GLY A 40 -2.54 -6.84 3.42
CA GLY A 40 -1.56 -7.08 2.36
C GLY A 40 -0.91 -5.83 1.76
N ILE A 41 -1.00 -4.67 2.41
CA ILE A 41 -0.39 -3.42 1.90
C ILE A 41 1.14 -3.58 1.76
N TYR A 42 1.79 -4.32 2.65
CA TYR A 42 3.25 -4.43 2.65
C TYR A 42 3.78 -5.49 1.68
N GLY A 43 4.53 -5.03 0.68
CA GLY A 43 5.45 -5.87 -0.08
C GLY A 43 6.76 -6.14 0.66
N TYR A 44 7.60 -7.00 0.10
CA TYR A 44 8.81 -7.51 0.77
C TYR A 44 9.75 -6.44 1.34
N ARG A 45 9.92 -5.29 0.66
CA ARG A 45 10.74 -4.18 1.17
C ARG A 45 10.17 -3.58 2.46
N ARG A 46 8.88 -3.23 2.46
CA ARG A 46 8.20 -2.67 3.65
C ARG A 46 8.07 -3.71 4.75
N MET A 47 7.80 -4.96 4.38
CA MET A 47 7.78 -6.09 5.32
C MET A 47 9.15 -6.25 6.00
N THR A 48 10.25 -6.16 5.27
CA THR A 48 11.61 -6.24 5.84
C THR A 48 11.86 -5.13 6.86
N ILE A 49 11.50 -3.89 6.53
CA ILE A 49 11.64 -2.75 7.45
C ILE A 49 10.80 -2.99 8.71
N TYR A 50 9.54 -3.41 8.54
CA TYR A 50 8.63 -3.66 9.65
C TYR A 50 9.15 -4.77 10.57
N LEU A 51 9.58 -5.90 10.01
CA LEU A 51 10.11 -7.03 10.78
C LEU A 51 11.39 -6.66 11.53
N ASN A 52 12.28 -5.87 10.93
CA ASN A 52 13.51 -5.44 11.59
C ASN A 52 13.26 -4.40 12.68
N HIS A 53 12.32 -3.47 12.45
CA HIS A 53 12.04 -2.38 13.39
C HIS A 53 11.16 -2.83 14.56
N PHE A 54 10.05 -3.53 14.29
CA PHE A 54 9.05 -3.86 15.30
C PHE A 54 9.18 -5.27 15.86
N ARG A 55 9.75 -6.20 15.08
CA ARG A 55 9.89 -7.61 15.48
C ARG A 55 11.34 -8.04 15.73
N GLN A 56 12.29 -7.12 15.60
CA GLN A 56 13.73 -7.32 15.86
C GLN A 56 14.33 -8.55 15.14
N ALA A 57 13.76 -8.92 13.99
CA ALA A 57 14.08 -10.18 13.31
C ALA A 57 15.50 -10.23 12.70
N LYS A 58 16.10 -9.06 12.43
CA LYS A 58 17.43 -8.87 11.80
C LYS A 58 17.57 -9.68 10.51
N VAL A 59 16.67 -9.45 9.55
CA VAL A 59 16.58 -10.18 8.28
C VAL A 59 16.90 -9.31 7.07
N ASN A 60 17.50 -9.94 6.05
CA ASN A 60 17.79 -9.31 4.77
C ASN A 60 16.55 -9.31 3.84
N HIS A 61 16.37 -8.26 3.05
CA HIS A 61 15.28 -8.14 2.08
C HIS A 61 15.24 -9.28 1.05
N LYS A 62 16.38 -9.84 0.64
CA LYS A 62 16.42 -11.01 -0.27
C LYS A 62 15.82 -12.25 0.38
N HIS A 63 16.05 -12.42 1.68
CA HIS A 63 15.50 -13.52 2.45
C HIS A 63 13.98 -13.40 2.57
N VAL A 64 13.50 -12.20 2.93
CA VAL A 64 12.07 -11.90 3.02
C VAL A 64 11.38 -12.10 1.67
N TYR A 65 12.00 -11.66 0.58
CA TYR A 65 11.48 -11.87 -0.77
C TYR A 65 11.33 -13.36 -1.12
N ARG A 66 12.33 -14.19 -0.82
CA ARG A 66 12.28 -15.64 -1.04
C ARG A 66 11.11 -16.28 -0.29
N LEU A 67 10.95 -15.96 1.00
CA LEU A 67 9.90 -16.53 1.84
C LEU A 67 8.50 -16.08 1.39
N MET A 68 8.31 -14.78 1.13
CA MET A 68 7.04 -14.28 0.60
C MET A 68 6.68 -14.92 -0.74
N LYS A 69 7.66 -15.17 -1.62
CA LYS A 69 7.43 -15.86 -2.89
C LYS A 69 6.97 -17.31 -2.67
N MET A 70 7.59 -18.04 -1.73
CA MET A 70 7.17 -19.41 -1.39
C MET A 70 5.76 -19.47 -0.80
N MET A 71 5.38 -18.46 -0.01
CA MET A 71 4.04 -18.33 0.57
C MET A 71 3.01 -17.71 -0.41
N ASN A 72 3.44 -17.34 -1.62
CA ASN A 72 2.64 -16.60 -2.60
C ASN A 72 2.03 -15.28 -2.07
N LEU A 73 2.69 -14.64 -1.10
CA LEU A 73 2.28 -13.34 -0.56
C LEU A 73 2.73 -12.20 -1.48
N LYS A 74 1.79 -11.37 -1.92
CA LYS A 74 2.05 -10.23 -2.83
C LYS A 74 1.44 -8.97 -2.26
N SER A 75 2.11 -7.84 -2.44
CA SER A 75 1.55 -6.55 -2.02
C SER A 75 0.26 -6.25 -2.80
N VAL A 76 -0.79 -5.88 -2.07
CA VAL A 76 -2.05 -5.39 -2.64
C VAL A 76 -1.81 -3.97 -3.15
N ILE A 77 -1.56 -3.86 -4.46
CA ILE A 77 -1.38 -2.57 -5.11
C ILE A 77 -2.76 -1.95 -5.33
N ARG A 78 -3.05 -0.84 -4.63
CA ARG A 78 -4.27 -0.06 -4.87
C ARG A 78 -4.27 0.46 -6.31
N ARG A 79 -5.40 0.27 -7.00
CA ARG A 79 -5.59 0.80 -8.36
C ARG A 79 -5.44 2.32 -8.32
N LYS A 80 -4.58 2.88 -9.19
CA LYS A 80 -4.38 4.32 -9.32
C LYS A 80 -5.74 5.00 -9.59
N LYS A 81 -6.16 5.94 -8.74
CA LYS A 81 -7.36 6.76 -9.01
C LYS A 81 -7.18 7.48 -10.35
N ARG A 82 -8.23 7.47 -11.17
CA ARG A 82 -8.24 8.24 -12.43
C ARG A 82 -8.10 9.72 -12.07
N ARG A 83 -7.31 10.47 -12.86
CA ARG A 83 -7.27 11.94 -12.74
C ARG A 83 -8.68 12.47 -13.01
N TYR A 84 -9.11 13.44 -12.21
CA TYR A 84 -10.34 14.19 -12.46
C TYR A 84 -10.31 14.67 -13.92
N LYS A 85 -11.35 14.33 -14.69
CA LYS A 85 -11.50 14.85 -16.04
C LYS A 85 -12.13 16.23 -15.90
N THR A 86 -11.39 17.26 -16.26
CA THR A 86 -11.93 18.62 -16.38
C THR A 86 -13.09 18.57 -17.36
N VAL A 87 -14.30 18.79 -16.85
CA VAL A 87 -15.50 18.90 -17.67
C VAL A 87 -15.51 20.31 -18.25
N LYS A 88 -15.78 20.46 -19.55
CA LYS A 88 -16.04 21.80 -20.10
C LYS A 88 -17.39 22.26 -19.52
N PRO A 89 -17.48 23.45 -18.91
CA PRO A 89 -18.76 23.98 -18.46
C PRO A 89 -19.67 24.19 -19.69
N ASP A 90 -20.94 23.83 -19.57
CA ASP A 90 -21.94 23.98 -20.64
C ASP A 90 -22.21 25.47 -20.96
N TYR A 91 -21.98 26.34 -19.98
CA TYR A 91 -22.13 27.78 -20.11
C TYR A 91 -21.03 28.52 -19.37
N ILE A 92 -20.39 29.47 -20.04
CA ILE A 92 -19.41 30.40 -19.45
C ILE A 92 -20.05 31.77 -19.46
N ALA A 93 -20.37 32.30 -18.28
CA ALA A 93 -20.88 33.67 -18.17
C ALA A 93 -19.81 34.67 -18.62
N ALA A 94 -20.23 35.73 -19.32
CA ALA A 94 -19.32 36.79 -19.72
C ALA A 94 -18.71 37.48 -18.48
N ASN A 95 -17.41 37.74 -18.50
CA ASN A 95 -16.73 38.51 -17.47
C ASN A 95 -17.03 40.01 -17.67
N ILE A 96 -18.19 40.45 -17.18
CA ILE A 96 -18.67 41.83 -17.32
C ILE A 96 -17.74 42.81 -16.58
N LEU A 97 -17.17 42.39 -15.44
CA LEU A 97 -16.31 43.26 -14.63
C LEU A 97 -14.96 43.54 -15.29
N ASN A 98 -14.43 42.57 -16.05
CA ASN A 98 -13.18 42.68 -16.82
C ASN A 98 -12.01 43.35 -16.06
N ARG A 99 -11.86 43.03 -14.76
CA ARG A 99 -10.84 43.59 -13.84
C ARG A 99 -10.97 45.10 -13.56
N GLU A 100 -12.09 45.72 -13.89
CA GLU A 100 -12.39 47.10 -13.52
C GLU A 100 -13.01 47.18 -12.11
N PHE A 101 -12.17 47.23 -11.09
CA PHE A 101 -12.64 47.26 -9.70
C PHE A 101 -13.00 48.66 -9.19
N HIS A 102 -12.66 49.72 -9.94
CA HIS A 102 -12.95 51.09 -9.54
C HIS A 102 -14.44 51.44 -9.75
N ALA A 103 -15.04 52.13 -8.78
CA ALA A 103 -16.42 52.63 -8.80
C ALA A 103 -16.47 54.03 -8.20
N ALA A 104 -17.35 54.89 -8.74
CA ALA A 104 -17.49 56.28 -8.31
C ALA A 104 -18.33 56.43 -7.03
N LYS A 105 -19.23 55.47 -6.78
CA LYS A 105 -20.08 55.41 -5.58
C LYS A 105 -20.10 54.00 -5.01
N PRO A 106 -20.34 53.82 -3.70
CA PRO A 106 -20.58 52.51 -3.10
C PRO A 106 -21.72 51.76 -3.81
N MET A 107 -21.70 50.42 -3.73
CA MET A 107 -22.76 49.52 -4.25
C MET A 107 -22.95 49.50 -5.78
N GLN A 108 -22.04 50.09 -6.57
CA GLN A 108 -22.12 50.05 -8.04
C GLN A 108 -21.55 48.78 -8.67
N LYS A 109 -20.62 48.11 -7.99
CA LYS A 109 -20.00 46.86 -8.42
C LYS A 109 -20.01 45.91 -7.23
N LEU A 110 -20.71 44.78 -7.36
CA LEU A 110 -20.80 43.73 -6.35
C LEU A 110 -20.23 42.44 -6.92
N VAL A 111 -19.32 41.83 -6.18
CA VAL A 111 -18.66 40.58 -6.55
C VAL A 111 -18.73 39.66 -5.35
N THR A 112 -19.03 38.39 -5.59
CA THR A 112 -19.03 37.34 -4.59
C THR A 112 -18.01 36.29 -5.01
N ASP A 113 -17.16 35.86 -4.09
CA ASP A 113 -16.27 34.72 -4.30
C ASP A 113 -16.73 33.54 -3.44
N ILE A 114 -16.51 32.32 -3.94
CA ILE A 114 -16.80 31.08 -3.20
C ILE A 114 -15.47 30.55 -2.71
N THR A 115 -15.24 30.61 -1.40
CA THR A 115 -14.08 29.99 -0.78
C THR A 115 -14.47 28.64 -0.20
N GLU A 116 -13.90 27.56 -0.72
CA GLU A 116 -14.05 26.22 -0.15
C GLU A 116 -13.08 26.05 1.04
N PHE A 117 -13.61 25.62 2.18
CA PHE A 117 -12.82 25.28 3.36
C PHE A 117 -12.85 23.77 3.57
N SER A 118 -11.69 23.15 3.87
CA SER A 118 -11.65 21.70 4.13
C SER A 118 -12.09 21.41 5.56
N THR A 119 -13.23 20.76 5.72
CA THR A 119 -13.71 20.25 7.02
C THR A 119 -13.46 18.76 7.11
N THR A 120 -13.08 18.26 8.29
CA THR A 120 -12.80 16.84 8.54
C THR A 120 -14.03 15.96 8.34
N ASP A 121 -15.23 16.53 8.50
CA ASP A 121 -16.49 15.78 8.54
C ASP A 121 -17.21 15.65 7.18
N GLY A 122 -16.62 16.19 6.11
CA GLY A 122 -17.12 15.99 4.74
C GLY A 122 -18.57 16.43 4.50
N ARG A 123 -19.11 17.29 5.37
CA ARG A 123 -20.39 17.99 5.23
C ARG A 123 -20.14 19.48 5.03
#